data_AF-A0A956DVM0-F1
#
_entry.id   AF-A0A956DVM0-F1
#
_cell.length_a   1.000
_cell.length_b   1.000
_cell.length_c   1.000
_cell.angle_alpha   90.00
_cell.angle_beta   90.00
_cell.angle_gamma   90.00
#
_symmetry.space_group_name_H-M   'P 1'
#
loop_
_entity.id
_entity.type
_entity.pdbx_description
1 polymer ?
#
loop_
_entity_poly.entity_id
_entity_poly.type
_entity_poly.pdbx_seq_one_letter_code
_entity_poly.pdbx_strand_id
1 'polypeptide(L)'
;MAATYAIQTVCECQAILGADLDENRQVMAGWAVRRGARAAEREKAPASSIGAAADRFDVAWQCPFCGRNPLRTFHVGALRPLPAAAEAAEASTEAASA
;
A
#
# COMPACT_ATOMS: atom_id res chain seq x y z
N MET A 1 -6.64 -8.10 -17.76
CA MET A 1 -6.84 -7.49 -16.43
C MET A 1 -5.51 -6.90 -16.01
N ALA A 2 -5.49 -5.63 -15.60
CA ALA A 2 -4.26 -4.95 -15.22
C ALA A 2 -3.76 -5.46 -13.86
N ALA A 3 -2.44 -5.61 -13.71
CA ALA A 3 -1.84 -6.02 -12.45
C ALA A 3 -1.88 -4.87 -11.44
N THR A 4 -2.29 -5.15 -10.21
CA THR A 4 -2.22 -4.20 -9.09
C THR A 4 -1.10 -4.61 -8.14
N TYR A 5 -0.58 -3.64 -7.40
CA TYR A 5 0.48 -3.87 -6.42
C TYR A 5 0.12 -3.21 -5.09
N ALA A 6 0.67 -3.74 -3.99
CA ALA A 6 0.61 -3.07 -2.69
C ALA A 6 2.02 -2.82 -2.17
N ILE A 7 2.21 -1.64 -1.60
CA ILE A 7 3.46 -1.24 -0.93
C ILE A 7 3.18 -0.80 0.49
N GLN A 8 4.17 -0.98 1.36
CA GLN A 8 4.09 -0.62 2.77
C GLN A 8 5.41 -0.06 3.26
N THR A 9 5.32 0.84 4.25
CA THR A 9 6.48 1.43 4.91
C THR A 9 6.10 1.88 6.33
N VAL A 10 7.07 2.38 7.08
CA VAL A 10 6.87 2.94 8.41
C VAL A 10 7.14 4.44 8.41
N CYS A 11 6.23 5.18 9.04
CA CYS A 11 6.40 6.58 9.36
C CYS A 11 7.36 6.74 10.56
N GLU A 12 7.95 7.93 10.71
CA GLU A 12 8.79 8.31 11.84
C GLU A 12 8.05 8.18 13.18
N CYS A 13 6.73 8.38 13.19
CA CYS A 13 5.87 8.16 14.35
C CYS A 13 5.54 6.69 14.64
N GLN A 14 6.20 5.75 13.95
CA GLN A 14 6.00 4.30 14.05
C GLN A 14 4.66 3.78 13.52
N ALA A 15 3.83 4.63 12.91
CA ALA A 15 2.66 4.17 12.17
C ALA A 15 3.07 3.42 10.89
N ILE A 16 2.30 2.40 10.52
CA ILE A 16 2.45 1.69 9.26
C ILE A 16 1.66 2.45 8.21
N LEU A 17 2.28 2.72 7.07
CA LEU A 17 1.70 3.37 5.91
C LEU A 17 1.64 2.37 4.76
N GLY A 18 0.56 2.40 3.99
CA GLY A 18 0.42 1.56 2.80
C GLY A 18 -0.24 2.30 1.66
N ALA A 19 -0.01 1.81 0.45
CA ALA A 19 -0.66 2.28 -0.76
C ALA A 19 -0.89 1.13 -1.74
N ASP A 20 -1.99 1.24 -2.47
CA ASP A 20 -2.33 0.36 -3.59
C ASP A 20 -1.97 1.08 -4.89
N LEU A 21 -1.31 0.37 -5.79
CA LEU A 21 -0.79 0.89 -7.06
C LEU A 21 -1.45 0.18 -8.24
N ASP A 22 -1.63 0.90 -9.33
CA ASP A 22 -2.00 0.35 -10.64
C ASP A 22 -0.79 -0.23 -11.39
N GLU A 23 -1.01 -0.71 -12.62
CA GLU A 23 0.03 -1.28 -13.48
C GLU A 23 1.14 -0.27 -13.86
N ASN A 24 0.80 1.02 -13.85
CA ASN A 24 1.69 2.14 -14.13
C ASN A 24 2.37 2.65 -12.85
N ARG A 25 2.17 1.97 -11.71
CA ARG A 25 2.69 2.33 -10.39
C ARG A 25 2.15 3.67 -9.89
N GLN A 26 0.99 4.08 -10.39
CA GLN A 26 0.26 5.22 -9.86
C GLN A 26 -0.50 4.81 -8.61
N VAL A 27 -0.43 5.66 -7.58
CA VAL A 27 -1.19 5.44 -6.34
C VAL A 27 -2.68 5.59 -6.60
N MET A 28 -3.43 4.53 -6.32
CA MET A 28 -4.90 4.50 -6.39
C MET A 28 -5.53 4.83 -5.05
N ALA A 29 -4.95 4.32 -3.97
CA ALA A 29 -5.40 4.55 -2.60
C ALA A 29 -4.21 4.50 -1.62
N GLY A 30 -4.33 5.26 -0.53
CA GLY A 30 -3.36 5.28 0.56
C GLY A 30 -4.03 5.19 1.92
N TRP A 31 -3.38 4.51 2.85
CA TRP A 31 -3.89 4.26 4.19
C TRP A 31 -2.78 4.24 5.23
N ALA A 32 -3.15 4.43 6.50
CA ALA A 32 -2.25 4.34 7.63
C ALA A 32 -2.90 3.58 8.78
N VAL A 33 -2.11 2.90 9.59
CA VAL A 33 -2.56 2.24 10.82
C VAL A 33 -1.54 2.44 11.93
N ARG A 34 -2.02 2.64 13.16
CA ARG A 34 -1.12 2.69 14.33
C ARG A 34 -0.51 1.32 14.58
N ARG A 35 0.72 1.32 15.09
CA ARG A 35 1.37 0.06 15.52
C ARG A 35 0.52 -0.60 16.61
N GLY A 36 0.15 -1.86 16.40
CA GLY A 36 -0.68 -2.64 17.32
C GLY A 36 -2.20 -2.49 17.12
N ALA A 37 -2.65 -1.60 16.24
CA ALA A 37 -4.06 -1.52 15.86
C ALA A 37 -4.41 -2.58 14.81
N ARG A 38 -5.68 -2.97 14.76
CA ARG A 38 -6.19 -3.99 13.82
C ARG A 38 -6.30 -3.42 12.42
N ALA A 39 -6.32 -4.29 11.41
CA ALA A 39 -6.50 -3.88 10.01
C ALA A 39 -7.82 -3.12 9.74
N ALA A 40 -8.86 -3.36 10.56
CA ALA A 40 -10.11 -2.62 10.49
C ALA A 40 -10.00 -1.15 10.92
N GLU A 41 -8.93 -0.79 11.64
CA GLU A 41 -8.66 0.56 12.16
C GLU A 41 -7.76 1.36 11.21
N ARG A 42 -7.73 1.00 9.91
CA ARG A 42 -7.01 1.77 8.90
C ARG A 42 -7.68 3.13 8.70
N GLU A 43 -6.89 4.18 8.82
CA GLU A 43 -7.30 5.54 8.47
C GLU A 43 -6.86 5.88 7.05
N LYS A 44 -7.65 6.73 6.40
CA LYS A 44 -7.31 7.27 5.07
C LYS A 44 -6.06 8.14 5.19
N ALA A 45 -5.03 7.80 4.43
CA ALA A 45 -3.78 8.55 4.38
C ALA A 45 -3.48 8.84 2.91
N PRO A 46 -3.83 10.04 2.40
CA PRO A 46 -3.57 10.42 1.01
C PRO A 46 -2.12 10.14 0.63
N ALA A 47 -1.91 9.48 -0.51
CA ALA A 47 -0.60 9.13 -1.00
C ALA A 47 -0.46 9.48 -2.48
N SER A 48 0.76 9.73 -2.92
CA SER A 48 1.04 10.12 -4.31
C SER A 48 2.37 9.55 -4.78
N SER A 49 2.35 8.96 -5.96
CA SER A 49 3.51 8.47 -6.70
C SER A 49 4.25 9.64 -7.36
N ILE A 50 5.58 9.60 -7.33
CA ILE A 50 6.47 10.58 -7.93
C ILE A 50 7.51 9.81 -8.74
N GLY A 51 7.62 10.13 -10.03
CA GLY A 51 8.56 9.45 -10.93
C GLY A 51 8.20 7.99 -11.23
N ALA A 52 6.91 7.62 -11.21
CA ALA A 52 6.43 6.23 -11.40
C ALA A 52 6.89 5.53 -12.69
N ALA A 53 7.35 6.28 -13.70
CA ALA A 53 7.89 5.70 -14.93
C ALA A 53 9.34 5.16 -14.79
N ALA A 54 10.05 5.54 -13.72
CA ALA A 54 11.42 5.10 -13.48
C ALA A 54 11.49 3.75 -12.73
N ASP A 55 12.67 3.11 -12.79
CA ASP A 55 12.96 1.86 -12.09
C ASP A 55 12.97 2.02 -10.55
N ARG A 56 13.26 3.24 -10.10
CA ARG A 56 13.06 3.69 -8.72
C ARG A 56 12.09 4.86 -8.72
N PHE A 57 11.07 4.77 -7.90
CA PHE A 57 10.05 5.80 -7.78
C PHE A 57 9.79 6.08 -6.31
N ASP A 58 9.34 7.30 -6.03
CA ASP A 58 9.01 7.71 -4.68
C ASP A 58 7.51 7.69 -4.46
N VAL A 59 7.10 7.41 -3.23
CA VAL A 59 5.74 7.62 -2.78
C VAL A 59 5.78 8.47 -1.52
N ALA A 60 4.97 9.53 -1.52
CA ALA A 60 4.73 10.39 -0.38
C ALA A 60 3.37 10.06 0.22
N TRP A 61 3.27 10.01 1.53
CA TRP A 61 2.00 9.90 2.27
C TRP A 61 1.77 11.14 3.10
N GLN A 62 0.52 11.54 3.31
CA GLN A 62 0.13 12.47 4.37
C GLN A 62 -0.31 11.63 5.59
N CYS A 63 0.55 11.49 6.59
CA CYS A 63 0.27 10.66 7.76
C CYS A 63 -0.78 11.32 8.67
N PRO A 64 -1.95 10.69 8.91
CA PRO A 64 -3.02 11.29 9.72
C PRO A 64 -2.66 11.36 11.21
N PHE A 65 -1.69 10.55 11.68
CA PHE A 65 -1.35 10.46 13.10
C PHE A 65 -0.36 11.52 13.58
N CYS A 66 0.59 11.92 12.73
CA CYS A 66 1.63 12.88 13.12
C CYS A 66 1.69 14.11 12.19
N GLY A 67 0.83 14.18 11.17
CA GLY A 67 0.76 15.30 10.23
C GLY A 67 1.95 15.43 9.28
N ARG A 68 2.93 14.52 9.34
CA ARG A 68 4.12 14.54 8.48
C ARG A 68 3.90 13.89 7.13
N ASN A 69 4.79 14.23 6.20
CA ASN A 69 4.79 13.72 4.83
C ASN A 69 6.00 12.81 4.55
N PRO A 70 6.04 11.58 5.09
CA PRO A 70 7.14 10.68 4.81
C PRO A 70 7.18 10.34 3.32
N LEU A 71 8.37 10.54 2.76
CA LEU A 71 8.73 10.16 1.39
C LEU A 71 9.56 8.88 1.45
N ARG A 72 9.22 7.88 0.64
CA ARG A 72 9.95 6.61 0.57
C ARG A 72 10.10 6.16 -0.87
N THR A 73 11.31 5.69 -1.18
CA THR A 73 11.68 5.16 -2.49
C THR A 73 11.40 3.66 -2.56
N PHE A 74 10.80 3.22 -3.65
CA PHE A 74 10.53 1.82 -3.96
C PHE A 74 11.20 1.44 -5.29
N HIS A 75 11.54 0.16 -5.43
CA HIS A 75 12.16 -0.39 -6.62
C HIS A 75 11.16 -1.27 -7.36
N VAL A 76 11.05 -1.13 -8.68
CA VAL A 76 10.07 -1.88 -9.49
C VAL A 76 10.27 -3.40 -9.35
N GLY A 77 11.51 -3.88 -9.43
CA GLY A 77 11.85 -5.30 -9.20
C GLY A 77 11.50 -5.89 -7.81
N ALA A 78 11.11 -5.06 -6.83
CA ALA A 78 10.65 -5.54 -5.52
C ALA A 78 9.11 -5.64 -5.41
N LEU A 79 8.37 -5.16 -6.40
CA LEU A 79 6.92 -5.20 -6.42
C LEU A 79 6.43 -6.62 -6.73
N ARG A 80 5.42 -7.07 -5.99
CA ARG A 80 4.72 -8.33 -6.26
C ARG A 80 3.31 -8.03 -6.75
N PRO A 81 2.90 -8.56 -7.91
CA PRO A 81 1.54 -8.38 -8.38
C PRO A 81 0.59 -9.07 -7.40
N LEU A 82 -0.50 -8.38 -7.08
CA LEU A 82 -1.60 -8.97 -6.33
C LEU A 82 -2.46 -9.81 -7.27
N PRO A 83 -2.96 -10.95 -6.81
CA PRO A 83 -3.95 -11.71 -7.58
C PRO A 83 -5.16 -10.82 -7.83
N ALA A 84 -5.74 -10.92 -9.03
CA ALA A 84 -6.95 -10.19 -9.35
C ALA A 84 -8.03 -10.57 -8.31
N ALA A 85 -8.78 -9.60 -7.82
CA ALA A 85 -9.69 -9.73 -6.66
C ALA A 85 -10.69 -10.90 -6.71
N ALA A 86 -10.85 -11.58 -7.86
CA ALA A 86 -11.59 -12.84 -7.97
C ALA A 86 -10.98 -13.98 -7.15
N GLU A 87 -9.65 -14.10 -7.05
CA GLU A 87 -8.99 -15.24 -6.38
C GLU A 87 -8.87 -15.06 -4.85
N ALA A 88 -8.92 -13.82 -4.34
CA ALA A 88 -8.84 -13.53 -2.90
C ALA A 88 -10.12 -13.91 -2.14
N ALA A 89 -11.27 -13.92 -2.82
CA ALA A 89 -12.54 -14.37 -2.26
C ALA A 89 -12.60 -15.91 -2.14
N GLU A 90 -12.01 -16.65 -3.09
CA GLU A 90 -11.92 -18.11 -3.03
C GLU A 90 -10.91 -18.59 -1.98
N ALA A 91 -9.75 -17.93 -1.84
CA ALA A 91 -8.77 -18.27 -0.79
C ALA A 91 -9.29 -18.04 0.65
N SER A 92 -10.21 -17.10 0.84
CA SER A 92 -10.84 -16.84 2.14
C SER A 92 -11.98 -17.81 2.48
N THR A 93 -12.49 -18.54 1.48
CA THR A 93 -13.56 -19.53 1.67
C THR A 93 -12.98 -20.93 1.97
N GLU A 94 -11.81 -21.26 1.39
CA GLU A 94 -11.16 -22.56 1.61
C GLU A 94 -10.52 -22.71 3.00
N ALA A 95 -10.07 -21.62 3.63
CA ALA A 95 -9.56 -21.62 5.01
C ALA A 95 -10.65 -21.80 6.09
N ALA A 96 -11.93 -21.78 5.72
CA ALA A 96 -13.07 -21.95 6.64
C ALA A 96 -13.69 -23.37 6.59
N SER A 97 -13.07 -24.33 5.88
CA SER A 97 -13.58 -25.71 5.75
C SER A 97 -12.53 -26.80 6.06
N ALA A 98 -11.46 -26.48 6.78
CA ALA A 98 -10.49 -27.45 7.29
C ALA A 98 -10.51 -27.53 8.82
#